data_AF-A0A535UNW7-F1
#
_entry.id   AF-A0A535UNW7-F1
#
_cell.length_a   1.000
_cell.length_b   1.000
_cell.length_c   1.000
_cell.angle_alpha   90.00
_cell.angle_beta   90.00
_cell.angle_gamma   90.00
#
_symmetry.space_group_name_H-M   'P 1'
#
loop_
_entity.id
_entity.type
_entity.pdbx_description
1 polymer ?
#
loop_
_entity_poly.entity_id
_entity_poly.type
_entity_poly.pdbx_seq_one_letter_code
_entity_poly.pdbx_strand_id
1 'polypeptide(L)'
;MADHAPDLSVDSQLRDLRHRADEDFVAPPVAHETGRHTLELEEMGMRVSITRARYPNRADGVDQYAVTISQLRLEHAPEEAQTWRILMAAFGEAAAQARERPGGPAVRMFRVPAG
;
A
#
# COMPACT_ATOMS: atom_id res chain seq x y z
N MET A 1 -12.20 -18.09 26.26
CA MET A 1 -10.74 -17.88 26.18
C MET A 1 -10.37 -17.81 24.71
N ALA A 2 -9.82 -16.64 24.33
CA ALA A 2 -9.03 -16.28 23.14
C ALA A 2 -9.43 -16.84 21.75
N ASP A 3 -9.93 -15.94 20.89
CA ASP A 3 -9.79 -16.05 19.43
C ASP A 3 -9.46 -14.65 18.87
N HIS A 4 -8.18 -14.26 19.02
CA HIS A 4 -7.61 -12.98 18.57
C HIS A 4 -6.52 -13.24 17.50
N ALA A 5 -6.78 -14.18 16.59
CA ALA A 5 -5.89 -14.48 15.47
C ALA A 5 -6.13 -13.70 14.13
N PRO A 6 -7.09 -12.75 13.96
CA PRO A 6 -7.27 -12.13 12.64
C PRO A 6 -6.19 -11.09 12.30
N ASP A 7 -5.69 -10.35 13.29
CA ASP A 7 -4.74 -9.25 13.07
C ASP A 7 -3.38 -9.70 12.51
N LEU A 8 -2.92 -10.90 12.88
CA LEU A 8 -1.67 -11.47 12.36
C LEU A 8 -1.77 -11.85 10.88
N SER A 9 -2.97 -12.20 10.41
CA SER A 9 -3.24 -12.54 9.01
C SER A 9 -3.23 -11.28 8.12
N VAL A 10 -3.89 -10.21 8.54
CA VAL A 10 -3.92 -8.96 7.78
C VAL A 10 -2.53 -8.33 7.65
N ASP A 11 -1.78 -8.27 8.75
CA ASP A 11 -0.44 -7.67 8.76
C ASP A 11 0.56 -8.49 7.91
N SER A 12 0.43 -9.82 7.87
CA SER A 12 1.24 -10.66 6.97
C SER A 12 0.86 -10.43 5.51
N GLN A 13 -0.43 -10.41 5.17
CA GLN A 13 -0.87 -10.14 3.79
C GLN A 13 -0.44 -8.75 3.28
N LEU A 14 -0.44 -7.73 4.14
CA LEU A 14 0.02 -6.39 3.79
C LEU A 14 1.54 -6.32 3.58
N ARG A 15 2.31 -7.06 4.40
CA ARG A 15 3.76 -7.22 4.20
C ARG A 15 4.08 -8.00 2.92
N ASP A 16 3.33 -9.06 2.63
CA ASP A 16 3.47 -9.84 1.41
C ASP A 16 3.12 -9.00 0.18
N LEU A 17 2.08 -8.15 0.27
CA LEU A 17 1.72 -7.21 -0.78
C LEU A 17 2.88 -6.25 -1.10
N ARG A 18 3.51 -5.70 -0.07
CA ARG A 18 4.71 -4.88 -0.22
C ARG A 18 5.86 -5.70 -0.81
N HIS A 19 6.09 -6.91 -0.32
CA HIS A 19 7.18 -7.77 -0.78
C HIS A 19 7.09 -8.04 -2.28
N ARG A 20 5.90 -8.35 -2.80
CA ARG A 20 5.68 -8.49 -4.24
C ARG A 20 6.03 -7.22 -5.02
N ALA A 21 5.69 -6.05 -4.48
CA ALA A 21 6.08 -4.78 -5.09
C ALA A 21 7.61 -4.57 -5.09
N ASP A 22 8.31 -5.09 -4.08
CA ASP A 22 9.77 -5.10 -4.04
C ASP A 22 10.36 -6.06 -5.08
N GLU A 23 9.79 -7.25 -5.23
CA GLU A 23 10.19 -8.24 -6.23
C GLU A 23 10.03 -7.69 -7.65
N ASP A 24 8.87 -7.11 -7.99
CA ASP A 24 8.61 -6.47 -9.29
C ASP A 24 9.57 -5.30 -9.56
N PHE A 25 10.02 -4.60 -8.52
CA PHE A 25 11.00 -3.52 -8.68
C PHE A 25 12.42 -4.03 -8.96
N VAL A 26 12.80 -5.17 -8.36
CA VAL A 26 14.13 -5.78 -8.53
C VAL A 26 14.21 -6.58 -9.84
N ALA A 27 13.14 -7.29 -10.18
CA ALA A 27 13.03 -8.16 -11.35
C ALA A 27 11.73 -7.83 -12.12
N PRO A 28 11.70 -6.69 -12.84
CA PRO A 28 10.48 -6.26 -13.53
C PRO A 28 10.03 -7.30 -14.56
N PRO A 29 8.72 -7.59 -14.64
CA PRO A 29 8.19 -8.55 -15.59
C PRO A 29 8.52 -8.13 -17.03
N VAL A 30 8.76 -9.12 -17.89
CA VAL A 30 9.16 -8.92 -19.31
C VAL A 30 8.03 -8.28 -20.12
N ALA A 31 6.79 -8.36 -19.62
CA ALA A 31 5.61 -7.69 -20.16
C ALA A 31 5.28 -6.44 -19.34
N HIS A 32 4.72 -5.41 -20.01
CA HIS A 32 4.29 -4.11 -19.46
C HIS A 32 3.20 -4.17 -18.36
N GLU A 33 3.16 -5.22 -17.55
CA GLU A 33 2.37 -5.25 -16.33
C GLU A 33 2.93 -4.17 -15.41
N THR A 34 2.18 -3.07 -15.30
CA THR A 34 2.40 -2.08 -14.25
C THR A 34 2.42 -2.85 -12.95
N GLY A 35 3.59 -2.98 -12.30
CA GLY A 35 3.84 -3.75 -11.05
C GLY A 35 3.03 -3.25 -9.85
N ARG A 36 1.71 -3.26 -10.02
CA ARG A 36 0.68 -2.79 -9.12
C ARG A 36 0.00 -4.02 -8.58
N HIS A 37 0.31 -4.31 -7.34
CA HIS A 37 -0.34 -5.38 -6.61
C HIS A 37 -1.51 -4.81 -5.85
N THR A 38 -2.63 -5.54 -5.83
CA THR A 38 -3.83 -5.17 -5.09
C THR A 38 -4.19 -6.29 -4.13
N LEU A 39 -4.61 -5.91 -2.94
CA LEU A 39 -5.12 -6.80 -1.90
C LEU A 39 -6.47 -6.27 -1.44
N GLU A 40 -7.44 -7.17 -1.33
CA GLU A 40 -8.73 -6.90 -0.70
C GLU A 40 -8.71 -7.49 0.70
N LEU A 41 -8.89 -6.63 1.70
CA LEU A 41 -9.00 -6.96 3.10
C LEU A 41 -10.48 -7.02 3.44
N GLU A 42 -11.14 -8.13 3.12
CA GLU A 42 -12.59 -8.29 3.29
C GLU A 42 -13.04 -8.04 4.73
N GLU A 43 -12.26 -8.51 5.70
CA GLU A 43 -12.51 -8.31 7.14
C GLU A 43 -12.49 -6.83 7.57
N MET A 44 -11.73 -6.00 6.85
CA MET A 44 -11.65 -4.56 7.08
C MET A 44 -12.57 -3.76 6.15
N GLY A 45 -13.20 -4.41 5.18
CA GLY A 45 -13.93 -3.72 4.11
C GLY A 45 -13.04 -2.82 3.25
N MET A 46 -11.74 -3.14 3.11
CA MET A 46 -10.75 -2.29 2.47
C MET A 46 -10.11 -2.92 1.24
N ARG A 47 -9.65 -2.07 0.32
CA ARG A 47 -8.77 -2.42 -0.80
C ARG A 47 -7.51 -1.58 -0.73
N VAL A 48 -6.37 -2.25 -0.88
CA VAL A 48 -5.04 -1.62 -0.88
C VAL A 48 -4.34 -1.96 -2.17
N SER A 49 -3.80 -0.97 -2.87
CA SER A 49 -2.91 -1.17 -4.01
C SER A 49 -1.54 -0.58 -3.72
N ILE A 50 -0.48 -1.33 -4.02
CA ILE A 50 0.92 -0.89 -3.88
C ILE A 50 1.64 -1.08 -5.21
N THR A 51 2.42 -0.06 -5.58
CA THR A 51 3.41 -0.14 -6.65
C THR A 51 4.70 0.46 -6.13
N ARG A 52 5.83 -0.25 -6.24
CA ARG A 52 7.15 0.36 -6.05
C ARG A 52 7.68 0.75 -7.42
N ALA A 53 8.16 1.97 -7.55
CA ALA A 53 8.72 2.43 -8.82
C ALA A 53 10.01 3.20 -8.58
N ARG A 54 11.01 2.90 -9.41
CA ARG A 54 12.16 3.77 -9.65
C ARG A 54 11.59 4.82 -10.59
N TYR A 55 11.28 6.01 -10.09
CA TYR A 55 10.71 7.03 -10.96
C TYR A 55 11.75 7.35 -12.05
N PRO A 56 11.51 7.08 -13.35
CA PRO A 56 12.37 7.62 -14.39
C PRO A 56 12.13 9.13 -14.57
N ASN A 57 11.06 9.66 -13.96
CA ASN A 57 10.61 11.04 -14.16
C ASN A 57 11.07 12.01 -13.06
N ARG A 58 12.08 11.66 -12.26
CA ARG A 58 12.65 12.60 -11.29
C ARG A 58 14.17 12.43 -11.19
N ALA A 59 14.89 13.53 -11.40
CA ALA A 59 16.35 13.57 -11.47
C ALA A 59 17.06 13.25 -10.13
N ASP A 60 16.29 13.12 -9.04
CA ASP A 60 16.78 12.85 -7.68
C ASP A 60 16.95 11.34 -7.38
N GLY A 61 16.45 10.44 -8.23
CA GLY A 61 16.70 8.99 -8.13
C GLY A 61 16.11 8.31 -6.89
N VAL A 62 15.13 8.93 -6.21
CA VAL A 62 14.59 8.41 -4.95
C VAL A 62 13.51 7.35 -5.18
N ASP A 63 13.73 6.16 -4.64
CA ASP A 63 12.77 5.04 -4.66
C ASP A 63 11.57 5.32 -3.75
N GLN A 64 10.36 5.09 -4.26
CA GLN A 64 9.12 5.29 -3.50
C GLN A 64 8.05 4.27 -3.86
N TYR A 65 7.17 4.01 -2.90
CA TYR A 65 5.90 3.33 -3.11
C TYR A 65 4.80 4.34 -3.47
N ALA A 66 3.97 3.98 -4.44
CA ALA A 66 2.64 4.53 -4.64
C ALA A 66 1.65 3.62 -3.92
N VAL A 67 0.90 4.17 -2.97
CA VAL A 67 -0.10 3.43 -2.20
C VAL A 67 -1.47 4.04 -2.46
N THR A 68 -2.47 3.22 -2.77
CA THR A 68 -3.87 3.63 -2.86
C THR A 68 -4.68 2.81 -1.88
N ILE A 69 -5.47 3.46 -1.04
CA ILE A 69 -6.30 2.82 -0.02
C ILE A 69 -7.73 3.30 -0.25
N SER A 70 -8.67 2.37 -0.28
CA SER A 70 -10.09 2.66 -0.47
C SER A 70 -10.96 1.67 0.29
N GLN A 71 -12.19 2.06 0.60
CA GLN A 71 -13.20 1.07 1.01
C GLN A 71 -13.56 0.19 -0.20
N LEU A 72 -14.03 -1.05 0.03
CA LEU A 72 -14.46 -1.94 -1.05
C LEU A 72 -15.66 -1.37 -1.83
N ARG A 73 -16.58 -0.69 -1.13
CA ARG A 73 -17.79 -0.11 -1.72
C ARG A 73 -17.60 1.29 -2.31
N LEU A 74 -16.44 1.93 -2.09
CA LEU A 74 -16.10 3.26 -2.62
C LEU A 74 -17.14 4.37 -2.31
N GLU A 75 -17.90 4.22 -1.23
CA GLU A 75 -18.93 5.20 -0.83
C GLU A 75 -18.29 6.44 -0.19
N HIS A 76 -17.24 6.22 0.61
CA HIS A 76 -16.51 7.26 1.33
C HIS A 76 -15.01 6.95 1.34
N ALA A 77 -14.19 7.97 1.59
CA ALA A 77 -12.78 7.77 1.84
C ALA A 77 -12.57 6.93 3.12
N PRO A 78 -11.53 6.09 3.17
CA PRO A 78 -11.10 5.43 4.40
C PRO A 78 -10.82 6.42 5.53
N GLU A 79 -11.15 6.04 6.76
CA GLU A 79 -10.82 6.84 7.94
C GLU A 79 -9.32 6.97 8.14
N GLU A 80 -8.91 8.04 8.82
CA GLU A 80 -7.49 8.30 9.07
C GLU A 80 -6.81 7.21 9.88
N ALA A 81 -7.43 6.76 10.96
CA ALA A 81 -6.89 5.70 11.81
C ALA A 81 -6.73 4.36 11.06
N GLN A 82 -7.70 3.99 10.23
CA GLN A 82 -7.64 2.76 9.43
C GLN A 82 -6.55 2.84 8.36
N THR A 83 -6.46 3.99 7.70
CA THR A 83 -5.41 4.27 6.71
C THR A 83 -4.03 4.16 7.35
N TRP A 84 -3.86 4.77 8.53
CA TRP A 84 -2.63 4.74 9.29
C TRP A 84 -2.23 3.32 9.70
N ARG A 85 -3.20 2.52 10.16
CA ARG A 85 -2.99 1.11 10.50
C ARG A 85 -2.46 0.31 9.31
N ILE A 86 -3.06 0.47 8.13
CA ILE A 86 -2.63 -0.19 6.89
C ILE A 86 -1.20 0.22 6.53
N LEU A 87 -0.88 1.51 6.61
CA LEU A 87 0.46 2.02 6.29
C LEU A 87 1.51 1.47 7.27
N MET A 88 1.23 1.48 8.57
CA MET A 88 2.14 0.94 9.60
C MET A 88 2.35 -0.57 9.42
N ALA A 89 1.29 -1.33 9.11
CA ALA A 89 1.40 -2.78 8.90
C ALA A 89 2.25 -3.12 7.66
N ALA A 90 2.06 -2.41 6.54
CA ALA A 90 2.81 -2.65 5.31
C ALA A 90 4.26 -2.12 5.37
N PHE A 91 4.47 -0.93 5.93
CA PHE A 91 5.72 -0.18 5.79
C PHE A 91 6.51 0.00 7.10
N GLY A 92 5.94 -0.34 8.26
CA GLY A 92 6.58 -0.12 9.56
C GLY A 92 6.90 1.36 9.77
N GLU A 93 8.12 1.64 10.26
CA GLU A 93 8.57 3.02 10.53
C GLU A 93 8.55 3.94 9.30
N ALA A 94 8.68 3.39 8.08
CA ALA A 94 8.61 4.20 6.86
C ALA A 94 7.24 4.86 6.66
N ALA A 95 6.18 4.33 7.28
CA ALA A 95 4.86 4.96 7.29
C ALA A 95 4.86 6.35 7.93
N ALA A 96 5.76 6.63 8.90
CA ALA A 96 5.96 7.96 9.49
C ALA A 96 6.32 9.04 8.45
N GLN A 97 6.87 8.62 7.31
CA GLN A 97 7.26 9.49 6.23
C GLN A 97 6.27 9.47 5.06
N ALA A 98 5.13 8.77 5.22
CA ALA A 98 4.09 8.71 4.22
C ALA A 98 3.51 10.11 3.96
N ARG A 99 3.49 10.52 2.69
CA ARG A 99 2.89 11.78 2.26
C ARG A 99 1.63 11.52 1.47
N GLU A 100 0.51 12.00 1.98
CA GLU A 100 -0.75 11.97 1.24
C GLU A 100 -0.66 12.82 -0.03
N ARG A 101 -1.28 12.35 -1.10
CA ARG A 101 -1.44 13.08 -2.35
C ARG A 101 -2.93 13.30 -2.63
N PRO A 102 -3.26 14.36 -3.38
CA PRO A 102 -4.63 14.57 -3.84
C PRO A 102 -5.14 13.32 -4.55
N GLY A 103 -6.29 12.81 -4.10
CA GLY A 103 -6.99 11.69 -4.70
C GLY A 103 -8.47 11.95 -4.96
N GLY A 104 -9.15 10.92 -5.47
CA GLY A 104 -10.59 10.97 -5.65
C GLY A 104 -11.35 10.97 -4.31
N PRO A 105 -12.63 11.32 -4.30
CA PRO A 105 -13.41 11.54 -3.07
C PRO A 105 -13.55 10.30 -2.16
N ALA A 106 -13.34 9.10 -2.71
CA ALA A 106 -13.49 7.82 -1.99
C ALA A 106 -12.15 7.08 -1.79
N VAL A 107 -11.01 7.71 -2.09
CA VAL A 107 -9.70 7.06 -2.04
C VAL A 107 -8.68 7.96 -1.36
N ARG A 108 -7.75 7.35 -0.62
CA ARG A 108 -6.58 8.03 -0.10
C ARG A 108 -5.33 7.49 -0.78
N MET A 109 -4.50 8.40 -1.27
CA MET A 109 -3.27 8.05 -2.00
C MET A 109 -2.05 8.54 -1.25
N PHE A 110 -1.02 7.71 -1.15
CA PHE A 110 0.20 8.04 -0.43
C PHE A 110 1.44 7.79 -1.27
N ARG A 111 2.48 8.55 -0.95
CA ARG A 111 3.87 8.24 -1.30
C ARG A 111 4.61 7.84 -0.03
N VAL A 112 5.27 6.69 -0.06
CA VAL A 112 6.09 6.20 1.05
C VAL A 112 7.52 6.03 0.54
N PRO A 113 8.54 6.57 1.21
CA PRO A 113 9.94 6.31 0.85
C PRO A 113 10.26 4.81 0.90
N ALA A 114 11.10 4.33 -0.01
CA ALA A 114 11.53 2.93 -0.05
C ALA A 114 12.96 2.70 0.46
N GLY A 115 13.51 3.67 1.22
CA GLY A 115 14.83 3.63 1.86
C GLY A 115 14.77 3.32 3.34
#